data_AF-A0A812J806-F1
#
_entry.id   AF-A0A812J806-F1
#
_cell.length_a   1.000
_cell.length_b   1.000
_cell.length_c   1.000
_cell.angle_alpha   90.00
_cell.angle_beta   90.00
_cell.angle_gamma   90.00
#
_symmetry.space_group_name_H-M   'P 1'
#
loop_
_entity.id
_entity.type
_entity.pdbx_description
1 polymer ?
#
loop_
_entity_poly.entity_id
_entity_poly.type
_entity_poly.pdbx_seq_one_letter_code
_entity_poly.pdbx_strand_id
1 'polypeptide(L)'
;MFTRPGILVDAFPSPYPNEEAARYANGGANPPDLSVYTTAKHEGLDYIFALLLGYRDPPAGIDVRDGLYYNVYFPGGLIGMPSPLHSDGLVDYEDGTPCTKSQMAKDVVNFLCWAAEPAHDERKLIGLKAMSACFVGTFIVGFWYRSMWIGFKTRRIDFTKAVM
;
A
#
# COMPACT_ATOMS: atom_id res chain seq x y z
N MET A 1 -34.80 18.33 -1.78
CA MET A 1 -33.33 18.41 -1.59
C MET A 1 -32.82 19.62 -2.34
N PHE A 2 -31.83 20.34 -1.80
CA PHE A 2 -31.13 21.41 -2.51
C PHE A 2 -29.63 21.12 -2.54
N THR A 3 -28.95 21.57 -3.59
CA THR A 3 -27.49 21.47 -3.72
C THR A 3 -26.83 22.64 -3.01
N ARG A 4 -25.76 22.40 -2.25
CA ARG A 4 -24.94 23.44 -1.64
C ARG A 4 -23.47 23.30 -2.03
N PRO A 5 -22.68 24.38 -1.97
CA PRO A 5 -21.24 24.29 -2.05
C PRO A 5 -20.67 23.34 -0.99
N GLY A 6 -19.61 22.62 -1.34
CA GLY A 6 -18.91 21.69 -0.44
C GLY A 6 -18.19 22.41 0.69
N ILE A 7 -18.04 21.72 1.82
CA ILE A 7 -17.27 22.17 2.99
C ILE A 7 -16.22 21.12 3.38
N LEU A 8 -15.27 21.48 4.23
CA LEU A 8 -14.13 20.62 4.59
C LEU A 8 -14.48 19.27 5.23
N VAL A 9 -15.66 19.15 5.82
CA VAL A 9 -16.13 17.90 6.45
C VAL A 9 -16.90 16.99 5.49
N ASP A 10 -17.15 17.44 4.25
CA ASP A 10 -17.81 16.61 3.24
C ASP A 10 -16.81 15.59 2.67
N ALA A 11 -17.28 14.37 2.45
CA ALA A 11 -16.51 13.34 1.77
C ALA A 11 -16.33 13.68 0.27
N PHE A 12 -15.38 13.01 -0.38
CA PHE A 12 -15.26 13.10 -1.82
C PHE A 12 -16.54 12.63 -2.51
N PRO A 13 -17.04 13.38 -3.52
CA PRO A 13 -18.27 13.02 -4.21
C PRO A 13 -18.06 11.75 -5.04
N SER A 14 -19.03 10.84 -4.99
CA SER A 14 -19.04 9.65 -5.87
C SER A 14 -19.32 10.07 -7.31
N PRO A 15 -18.60 9.52 -8.31
CA PRO A 15 -18.86 9.81 -9.72
C PRO A 15 -20.19 9.24 -10.22
N TYR A 16 -20.68 8.18 -9.55
CA TYR A 16 -21.94 7.52 -9.90
C TYR A 16 -22.86 7.42 -8.68
N PRO A 17 -24.19 7.50 -8.88
CA PRO A 17 -25.16 7.39 -7.78
C PRO A 17 -25.24 5.97 -7.20
N ASN A 18 -24.93 4.94 -7.99
CA ASN A 18 -24.94 3.54 -7.59
C ASN A 18 -24.08 2.68 -8.55
N GLU A 19 -23.91 1.41 -8.19
CA GLU A 19 -23.12 0.43 -8.96
C GLU A 19 -23.71 0.16 -10.35
N GLU A 20 -25.03 0.07 -10.49
CA GLU A 20 -25.67 -0.20 -11.78
C GLU A 20 -25.42 0.93 -12.79
N ALA A 21 -25.46 2.18 -12.35
CA ALA A 21 -25.10 3.33 -13.17
C ALA A 21 -23.62 3.32 -13.57
N ALA A 22 -22.73 2.90 -12.65
CA ALA A 22 -21.31 2.75 -12.93
C ALA A 22 -21.05 1.66 -13.98
N ARG A 23 -21.69 0.49 -13.84
CA ARG A 23 -21.60 -0.62 -14.80
C ARG A 23 -22.16 -0.22 -16.16
N TYR A 24 -23.32 0.44 -16.19
CA TYR A 24 -23.92 0.92 -17.43
C TYR A 24 -22.98 1.88 -18.17
N ALA A 25 -22.35 2.82 -17.46
CA ALA A 25 -21.44 3.80 -18.05
C ALA A 25 -20.11 3.18 -18.55
N ASN A 26 -19.67 2.05 -17.97
CA ASN A 26 -18.37 1.43 -18.24
C ASN A 26 -18.48 0.05 -18.92
N GLY A 27 -19.52 -0.18 -19.74
CA GLY A 27 -19.64 -1.41 -20.53
C GLY A 27 -19.80 -2.69 -19.71
N GLY A 28 -20.43 -2.61 -18.54
CA GLY A 28 -20.67 -3.71 -17.61
C GLY A 28 -19.61 -3.88 -16.52
N ALA A 29 -18.44 -3.24 -16.67
CA ALA A 29 -17.40 -3.23 -15.64
C ALA A 29 -17.74 -2.23 -14.53
N ASN A 30 -17.50 -2.61 -13.26
CA ASN A 30 -17.66 -1.70 -12.13
C ASN A 30 -16.28 -1.20 -11.68
N PRO A 31 -15.95 0.10 -11.83
CA PRO A 31 -14.74 0.68 -11.28
C PRO A 31 -14.70 0.49 -9.75
N PRO A 32 -13.63 -0.10 -9.19
CA PRO A 32 -13.54 -0.30 -7.75
C PRO A 32 -13.32 1.02 -7.01
N ASP A 33 -13.81 1.09 -5.77
CA ASP A 33 -13.45 2.19 -4.87
C ASP A 33 -11.95 2.18 -4.57
N LEU A 34 -11.36 3.37 -4.59
CA LEU A 34 -9.91 3.53 -4.50
C LEU A 34 -9.41 3.79 -3.07
N SER A 35 -10.30 4.00 -2.11
CA SER A 35 -9.94 4.42 -0.75
C SER A 35 -8.98 3.46 -0.04
N VAL A 36 -9.12 2.15 -0.29
CA VAL A 36 -8.26 1.10 0.29
C VAL A 36 -7.60 0.21 -0.76
N TYR A 37 -7.48 0.70 -2.00
CA TYR A 37 -7.11 -0.16 -3.13
C TYR A 37 -5.66 -0.65 -3.07
N THR A 38 -4.76 0.16 -2.50
CA THR A 38 -3.35 -0.20 -2.27
C THR A 38 -3.19 -1.35 -1.27
N THR A 39 -4.10 -1.52 -0.31
CA THR A 39 -4.06 -2.64 0.65
C THR A 39 -4.92 -3.82 0.19
N ALA A 40 -5.91 -3.59 -0.67
CA ALA A 40 -6.79 -4.62 -1.22
C ALA A 40 -6.14 -5.48 -2.31
N LYS A 41 -5.04 -5.04 -2.93
CA LYS A 41 -4.33 -5.78 -3.98
C LYS A 41 -3.01 -6.36 -3.48
N HIS A 42 -2.68 -7.55 -3.98
CA HIS A 42 -1.36 -8.13 -3.82
C HIS A 42 -0.31 -7.22 -4.47
N GLU A 43 0.87 -7.10 -3.85
CA GLU A 43 1.92 -6.13 -4.20
C GLU A 43 1.52 -4.65 -4.08
N GLY A 44 0.28 -4.35 -3.71
CA GLY A 44 -0.24 -3.03 -3.36
C GLY A 44 0.17 -1.89 -4.30
N LEU A 45 1.05 -1.02 -3.81
CA LEU A 45 1.54 0.16 -4.53
C LEU A 45 2.30 -0.20 -5.81
N ASP A 46 3.11 -1.26 -5.79
CA ASP A 46 3.92 -1.68 -6.94
C ASP A 46 3.02 -2.20 -8.06
N TYR A 47 1.96 -2.94 -7.70
CA TYR A 47 0.96 -3.40 -8.66
C TYR A 47 0.25 -2.22 -9.35
N ILE A 48 -0.19 -1.21 -8.60
CA ILE A 48 -0.93 -0.08 -9.17
C ILE A 48 -0.02 0.75 -10.08
N PHE A 49 1.22 1.02 -9.66
CA PHE A 49 2.19 1.73 -10.48
C PHE A 49 2.47 0.99 -11.80
N ALA A 50 2.72 -0.32 -11.71
CA ALA A 50 2.94 -1.17 -12.87
C ALA A 50 1.70 -1.24 -13.77
N LEU A 51 0.49 -1.33 -13.19
CA LEU A 51 -0.77 -1.33 -13.93
C LEU A 51 -0.95 -0.04 -14.73
N LEU A 52 -0.72 1.13 -14.12
CA LEU A 52 -0.90 2.43 -14.80
C LEU A 52 0.07 2.61 -15.98
N LEU A 53 1.28 2.07 -15.90
CA LEU A 53 2.30 2.19 -16.95
C LEU A 53 2.38 0.97 -17.90
N GLY A 54 1.65 -0.10 -17.59
CA GLY A 54 1.76 -1.41 -18.22
C GLY A 54 0.93 -1.62 -19.49
N TYR A 55 0.25 -0.58 -19.97
CA TYR A 55 -0.54 -0.62 -21.20
C TYR A 55 0.38 -0.76 -22.41
N ARG A 56 0.15 -1.80 -23.22
CA ARG A 56 0.94 -2.13 -24.41
C ARG A 56 0.06 -2.77 -25.48
N ASP A 57 0.59 -2.88 -26.69
CA ASP A 57 -0.06 -3.65 -27.74
C ASP A 57 -0.08 -5.15 -27.37
N PRO A 58 -1.16 -5.87 -27.72
CA PRO A 58 -1.27 -7.29 -27.43
C PRO A 58 -0.18 -8.08 -28.20
N PRO A 59 0.46 -9.07 -27.55
CA PRO A 59 1.40 -9.95 -28.25
C PRO A 59 0.65 -10.79 -29.29
N ALA A 60 1.41 -11.30 -30.28
CA ALA A 60 0.86 -12.10 -31.36
C ALA A 60 0.04 -13.30 -30.81
N GLY A 61 -1.18 -13.47 -31.33
CA GLY A 61 -2.09 -14.56 -30.93
C GLY A 61 -3.08 -14.21 -29.82
N ILE A 62 -3.02 -13.00 -29.23
CA ILE A 62 -4.05 -12.52 -28.30
C ILE A 62 -5.03 -11.63 -29.05
N ASP A 63 -6.28 -12.06 -29.13
CA ASP A 63 -7.37 -11.27 -29.68
C ASP A 63 -8.07 -10.48 -28.56
N VAL A 64 -8.10 -9.16 -28.70
CA VAL A 64 -8.66 -8.25 -27.70
C VAL A 64 -10.10 -7.94 -28.09
N ARG A 65 -11.05 -8.31 -27.22
CA ARG A 65 -12.48 -8.02 -27.47
C ARG A 65 -12.72 -6.52 -27.42
N ASP A 66 -13.70 -6.06 -28.18
CA ASP A 66 -14.12 -4.66 -28.18
C ASP A 66 -14.45 -4.16 -26.77
N GLY A 67 -13.90 -2.99 -26.43
CA GLY A 67 -14.04 -2.37 -25.11
C GLY A 67 -13.04 -2.86 -24.04
N LEU A 68 -12.20 -3.84 -24.35
CA LEU A 68 -11.09 -4.25 -23.50
C LEU A 68 -9.75 -3.71 -24.02
N TYR A 69 -8.78 -3.62 -23.12
CA TYR A 69 -7.44 -3.12 -23.38
C TYR A 69 -6.42 -4.11 -22.85
N TYR A 70 -5.29 -4.25 -23.54
CA TYR A 70 -4.23 -5.14 -23.09
C TYR A 70 -3.32 -4.45 -22.06
N ASN A 71 -3.14 -5.12 -20.92
CA ASN A 71 -2.23 -4.70 -19.87
C ASN A 71 -1.49 -5.91 -19.31
N VAL A 72 -0.16 -5.84 -19.29
CA VAL A 72 0.71 -6.97 -18.91
C VAL A 72 0.52 -7.40 -17.45
N TYR A 73 0.19 -6.45 -16.57
CA TYR A 73 0.10 -6.70 -15.13
C TYR A 73 -1.31 -7.06 -14.66
N PHE A 74 -2.35 -6.76 -15.45
CA PHE A 74 -3.72 -7.09 -15.07
C PHE A 74 -3.95 -8.61 -15.12
N PRO A 75 -4.58 -9.22 -14.11
CA PRO A 75 -4.90 -10.65 -14.14
C PRO A 75 -5.75 -11.01 -15.36
N GLY A 76 -5.23 -11.90 -16.21
CA GLY A 76 -5.88 -12.29 -17.48
C GLY A 76 -5.53 -11.39 -18.68
N GLY A 77 -4.70 -10.35 -18.49
CA GLY A 77 -4.13 -9.52 -19.55
C GLY A 77 -5.08 -8.52 -20.20
N LEU A 78 -6.40 -8.67 -20.05
CA LEU A 78 -7.41 -7.80 -20.65
C LEU A 78 -8.18 -7.04 -19.57
N ILE A 79 -8.14 -5.71 -19.62
CA ILE A 79 -8.79 -4.82 -18.66
C ILE A 79 -9.84 -3.94 -19.36
N GLY A 80 -10.98 -3.70 -18.71
CA GLY A 80 -12.03 -2.80 -19.22
C GLY A 80 -11.76 -1.30 -18.99
N MET A 81 -10.54 -0.94 -18.59
CA MET A 81 -10.11 0.43 -18.33
C MET A 81 -9.14 0.86 -19.44
N PRO A 82 -9.42 1.92 -20.21
CA PRO A 82 -8.44 2.49 -21.14
C PRO A 82 -7.24 3.04 -20.39
N SER A 83 -6.10 3.22 -21.06
CA SER A 83 -4.91 3.81 -20.43
C SER A 83 -5.22 5.20 -19.87
N PRO A 84 -5.30 5.39 -18.54
CA PRO A 84 -5.65 6.69 -17.97
C PRO A 84 -4.52 7.70 -18.19
N LEU A 85 -3.27 7.23 -18.17
CA LEU A 85 -2.07 8.02 -18.42
C LEU A 85 -1.57 7.75 -19.85
N HIS A 86 -2.29 8.25 -20.85
CA HIS A 86 -2.00 7.96 -22.26
C HIS A 86 -0.80 8.74 -22.83
N SER A 87 -0.56 9.96 -22.36
CA SER A 87 0.59 10.80 -22.78
C SER A 87 1.24 11.49 -21.58
N ASP A 88 2.41 12.09 -21.83
CA ASP A 88 2.99 13.07 -20.90
C ASP A 88 2.19 14.38 -20.98
N GLY A 89 2.24 15.21 -19.94
CA GLY A 89 1.65 16.54 -19.91
C GLY A 89 0.12 16.57 -19.79
N LEU A 90 -0.51 15.56 -19.20
CA LEU A 90 -1.97 15.52 -19.02
C LEU A 90 -2.48 16.53 -17.98
N VAL A 91 -1.61 16.96 -17.08
CA VAL A 91 -1.92 17.89 -15.99
C VAL A 91 -0.75 18.87 -15.84
N ASP A 92 -1.05 20.12 -15.53
CA ASP A 92 -0.06 21.11 -15.15
C ASP A 92 0.14 21.08 -13.63
N TYR A 93 1.34 20.74 -13.17
CA TYR A 93 1.66 20.77 -11.75
C TYR A 93 1.91 22.20 -11.27
N GLU A 94 1.36 22.55 -10.10
CA GLU A 94 1.49 23.87 -9.50
C GLU A 94 2.92 24.23 -9.06
N ASP A 95 3.75 23.22 -8.83
CA ASP A 95 5.14 23.36 -8.37
C ASP A 95 6.17 23.39 -9.52
N GLY A 96 5.70 23.27 -10.77
CA GLY A 96 6.56 23.24 -11.96
C GLY A 96 7.25 21.89 -12.22
N THR A 97 6.86 20.82 -11.53
CA THR A 97 7.38 19.47 -11.79
C THR A 97 7.10 19.04 -13.24
N PRO A 98 8.06 18.44 -13.96
CA PRO A 98 7.81 17.89 -15.29
C PRO A 98 6.77 16.76 -15.26
N CYS A 99 5.65 16.97 -15.95
CA CYS A 99 4.53 16.04 -15.97
C CYS A 99 4.75 14.86 -16.92
N THR A 100 5.63 13.93 -16.55
CA THR A 100 5.81 12.65 -17.27
C THR A 100 4.81 11.59 -16.78
N LYS A 101 4.50 10.59 -17.60
CA LYS A 101 3.62 9.47 -17.21
C LYS A 101 4.08 8.76 -15.94
N SER A 102 5.38 8.50 -15.82
CA SER A 102 5.95 7.88 -14.62
C SER A 102 5.83 8.76 -13.39
N GLN A 103 5.95 10.08 -13.55
CA GLN A 103 5.78 11.04 -12.46
C GLN A 103 4.32 11.05 -11.98
N MET A 104 3.36 11.19 -12.90
CA MET A 104 1.93 11.10 -12.58
C MET A 104 1.55 9.78 -11.91
N ALA A 105 2.03 8.65 -12.43
CA ALA A 105 1.78 7.34 -11.84
C ALA A 105 2.32 7.25 -10.41
N LYS A 106 3.54 7.75 -10.18
CA LYS A 106 4.16 7.77 -8.85
C LYS A 106 3.35 8.62 -7.86
N ASP A 107 2.93 9.81 -8.29
CA ASP A 107 2.22 10.75 -7.41
C ASP A 107 0.83 10.24 -7.05
N VAL A 108 0.08 9.71 -8.02
CA VAL A 108 -1.22 9.08 -7.79
C VAL A 108 -1.10 7.88 -6.85
N VAL A 109 -0.10 7.01 -7.06
CA VAL A 109 0.10 5.83 -6.20
C VAL A 109 0.47 6.24 -4.77
N ASN A 110 1.31 7.26 -4.59
CA ASN A 110 1.63 7.80 -3.26
C ASN A 110 0.39 8.38 -2.58
N PHE A 111 -0.43 9.12 -3.31
CA PHE A 111 -1.70 9.63 -2.79
C PHE A 111 -2.65 8.50 -2.36
N LEU A 112 -2.78 7.45 -3.17
CA LEU A 112 -3.59 6.26 -2.82
C LEU A 112 -3.02 5.49 -1.63
N CYS A 113 -1.69 5.49 -1.44
CA CYS A 113 -1.05 4.89 -0.28
C CYS A 113 -1.42 5.66 1.00
N TRP A 114 -1.38 7.00 0.94
CA TRP A 114 -1.83 7.84 2.04
C TRP A 114 -3.33 7.67 2.32
N ALA A 115 -4.17 7.62 1.28
CA ALA A 115 -5.62 7.47 1.43
C ALA A 115 -5.98 6.15 2.12
N ALA A 116 -5.29 5.06 1.80
CA ALA A 116 -5.50 3.76 2.42
C ALA A 116 -4.89 3.66 3.83
N GLU A 117 -3.81 4.40 4.09
CA GLU A 117 -3.11 4.35 5.37
C GLU A 117 -2.69 5.74 5.91
N PRO A 118 -3.65 6.55 6.40
CA PRO A 118 -3.37 7.92 6.83
C PRO A 118 -2.49 8.00 8.09
N ALA A 119 -2.45 6.94 8.90
CA ALA A 119 -1.65 6.86 10.13
C ALA A 119 -0.22 6.31 9.89
N HIS A 120 0.19 6.11 8.63
CA HIS A 120 1.45 5.46 8.27
C HIS A 120 2.68 6.11 8.94
N ASP A 121 2.75 7.45 8.93
CA ASP A 121 3.91 8.18 9.45
C ASP A 121 3.98 8.12 10.97
N GLU A 122 2.85 8.36 11.65
CA GLU A 122 2.75 8.26 13.11
C GLU A 122 3.02 6.82 13.59
N ARG A 123 2.47 5.82 12.89
CA ARG A 123 2.70 4.40 13.20
C ARG A 123 4.18 4.05 13.10
N LYS A 124 4.88 4.48 12.05
CA LYS A 124 6.33 4.24 11.90
C LYS A 124 7.14 4.95 12.98
N LEU A 125 6.77 6.18 13.33
CA LEU A 125 7.42 6.94 14.39
C LEU A 125 7.28 6.25 15.76
N ILE A 126 6.06 5.84 16.12
CA ILE A 126 5.79 5.11 17.37
C ILE A 126 6.51 3.75 17.35
N GLY A 127 6.46 3.04 16.21
CA GLY A 127 7.16 1.78 16.03
C GLY A 127 8.67 1.89 16.27
N LEU A 128 9.31 2.93 15.75
CA LEU A 128 10.73 3.19 15.98
C LEU A 128 11.04 3.44 17.46
N LYS A 129 10.22 4.24 18.14
CA LYS A 129 10.35 4.50 19.59
C LYS A 129 10.22 3.21 20.40
N ALA A 130 9.19 2.41 20.10
CA ALA A 130 8.93 1.14 20.78
C ALA A 130 10.07 0.12 20.56
N MET A 131 10.50 -0.08 19.31
CA MET A 131 11.62 -0.98 19.00
C MET A 131 12.91 -0.57 19.69
N SER A 132 13.22 0.73 19.71
CA SER A 132 14.42 1.25 20.38
C SER A 132 14.37 1.02 21.89
N ALA A 133 13.21 1.25 22.52
CA ALA A 133 13.01 0.99 23.94
C ALA A 133 13.13 -0.51 24.28
N CYS A 134 12.53 -1.39 23.47
CA CYS A 134 12.64 -2.83 23.63
C CYS A 134 14.08 -3.33 23.44
N PHE A 135 14.82 -2.77 22.48
CA PHE A 135 16.23 -3.11 22.26
C PHE A 135 17.05 -2.81 23.51
N VAL A 136 16.99 -1.58 24.03
CA VAL A 136 17.70 -1.19 25.26
C VAL A 136 17.23 -2.03 26.46
N GLY A 137 15.93 -2.22 26.61
CA GLY A 137 15.35 -3.04 27.67
C GLY A 137 15.86 -4.48 27.65
N THR A 138 16.05 -5.06 26.47
CA THR A 138 16.58 -6.42 26.31
C THR A 138 18.01 -6.54 26.86
N PHE A 139 18.88 -5.54 26.63
CA PHE A 139 20.23 -5.54 27.21
C PHE A 139 20.22 -5.38 28.73
N ILE A 140 19.39 -4.48 29.25
CA ILE A 140 19.28 -4.25 30.70
C ILE A 140 18.78 -5.51 31.41
N VAL A 141 17.69 -6.09 30.93
CA VAL A 141 17.11 -7.32 31.49
C VAL A 141 18.06 -8.50 31.30
N GLY A 142 18.72 -8.60 30.14
CA GLY A 142 19.71 -9.64 29.88
C GLY A 142 20.89 -9.58 30.84
N PHE A 143 21.42 -8.38 31.11
CA PHE A 143 22.49 -8.17 32.09
C PHE A 143 22.02 -8.49 33.52
N TRP A 144 20.83 -8.02 33.89
CA TRP A 144 20.23 -8.29 35.20
C TRP A 144 20.02 -9.79 35.43
N TYR A 145 19.44 -10.50 34.45
CA TYR A 145 19.26 -11.94 34.48
C TYR A 145 20.61 -12.67 34.65
N ARG A 146 21.63 -12.29 33.88
CA ARG A 146 22.97 -12.87 34.02
C ARG A 146 23.57 -12.64 35.40
N SER A 147 23.38 -11.45 35.96
CA SER A 147 23.90 -11.08 37.28
C SER A 147 23.24 -11.89 38.39
N MET A 148 21.91 -12.06 38.35
CA MET A 148 21.16 -12.85 39.35
C MET A 148 21.52 -14.34 39.31
N TRP A 149 21.73 -14.88 38.12
CA TRP A 149 21.97 -16.32 37.95
C TRP A 149 23.44 -16.72 38.03
N ILE A 150 24.39 -15.78 38.09
CA ILE A 150 25.82 -16.09 38.04
C ILE A 150 26.23 -17.03 39.17
N GLY A 151 25.74 -16.80 40.39
CA GLY A 151 26.07 -17.64 41.55
C GLY A 151 25.64 -19.09 41.38
N PHE A 152 24.46 -19.34 40.81
CA PHE A 152 24.01 -20.71 40.51
C PHE A 152 24.77 -21.34 39.35
N LYS A 153 25.14 -20.55 38.33
CA LYS A 153 25.85 -21.04 37.15
C LYS A 153 27.34 -21.32 37.41
N THR A 154 27.95 -20.62 38.36
CA THR A 154 29.38 -20.79 38.72
C THR A 154 29.59 -21.58 40.01
N ARG A 155 28.53 -22.10 40.64
CA ARG A 155 28.68 -22.89 41.87
C ARG A 155 29.46 -24.17 41.62
N ARG A 156 30.38 -24.48 42.53
CA ARG A 156 31.05 -25.78 42.61
C ARG A 156 30.24 -26.69 43.52
N ILE A 157 30.06 -27.95 43.11
CA ILE A 157 29.37 -28.97 43.91
C ILE A 157 30.37 -30.10 44.16
N ASP A 158 30.76 -30.30 45.40
CA ASP A 158 31.64 -31.39 45.82
C ASP A 158 30.80 -32.45 46.57
N PHE A 159 30.90 -33.70 46.15
CA PHE A 159 30.20 -34.82 46.79
C PHE A 159 31.17 -35.56 47.72
N THR A 160 30.85 -35.63 49.01
CA THR A 160 31.63 -36.41 49.99
C THR A 160 30.80 -37.57 50.54
N LYS A 161 31.45 -38.70 50.84
CA LYS A 161 30.78 -39.87 51.44
C LYS A 161 30.41 -39.55 52.88
N ALA A 162 29.15 -39.79 53.24
CA ALA A 162 28.70 -39.69 54.63
C ALA A 162 29.45 -40.74 55.47
N VAL A 163 30.20 -40.28 56.47
CA VAL A 163 30.82 -41.17 57.46
C VAL A 163 29.73 -41.48 58.49
N MET A 164 29.35 -42.76 58.60
CA MET A 164 28.45 -43.28 59.63
C MET A 164 29.17 -43.43 60.97
#